data_AF-A0A2G9ZMP9-F1
#
_entry.id   AF-A0A2G9ZMP9-F1
#
_cell.length_a   1.000
_cell.length_b   1.000
_cell.length_c   1.000
_cell.angle_alpha   90.00
_cell.angle_beta   90.00
_cell.angle_gamma   90.00
#
_symmetry.space_group_name_H-M   'P 1'
#
loop_
_entity.id
_entity.type
_entity.pdbx_description
1 polymer ?
#
loop_
_entity_poly.entity_id
_entity_poly.type
_entity_poly.pdbx_seq_one_letter_code
_entity_poly.pdbx_strand_id
1 'polypeptide(L)'
;MHISKYVIEQHGVPLNPFMIFDCFLLDSVNRDLVREGNNNLVKRADEIWVFGPVSNGVLAEIKIGASLKKLIRYFKIEKSNKITPISVQEVEMEDEVRSLNRNYPWINLG
;
A
#
# COMPACT_ATOMS: atom_id res chain seq x y z
N MET A 1 -3.45 -9.17 -10.04
CA MET A 1 -4.33 -10.33 -9.76
C MET A 1 -3.93 -11.11 -8.50
N HIS A 2 -2.68 -11.55 -8.31
CA HIS A 2 -2.28 -12.42 -7.18
C HIS A 2 -2.57 -11.83 -5.79
N ILE A 3 -2.37 -10.51 -5.60
CA ILE A 3 -2.68 -9.81 -4.34
C ILE A 3 -4.17 -9.88 -4.01
N SER A 4 -5.04 -9.49 -4.95
CA SER A 4 -6.50 -9.52 -4.73
C SER A 4 -6.99 -10.94 -4.46
N LYS A 5 -6.45 -11.94 -5.18
CA LYS A 5 -6.74 -13.36 -4.93
C LYS A 5 -6.38 -13.75 -3.49
N TYR A 6 -5.17 -13.41 -3.04
CA TYR A 6 -4.70 -13.72 -1.69
C TYR A 6 -5.63 -13.13 -0.62
N VAL A 7 -6.02 -11.86 -0.75
CA VAL A 7 -6.95 -11.21 0.19
C VAL A 7 -8.31 -11.92 0.24
N ILE A 8 -8.85 -12.32 -0.92
CA ILE A 8 -10.11 -13.08 -1.00
C ILE A 8 -9.96 -14.44 -0.31
N GLU A 9 -8.84 -15.14 -0.50
CA GLU A 9 -8.54 -16.41 0.17
C GLU A 9 -8.40 -16.26 1.70
N GLN A 10 -8.11 -15.05 2.19
CA GLN A 10 -8.14 -14.69 3.62
C GLN A 10 -9.51 -14.16 4.09
N HIS A 11 -10.57 -14.31 3.28
CA HIS A 11 -11.92 -13.82 3.53
C HIS A 11 -12.05 -12.27 3.61
N GLY A 12 -11.09 -11.53 3.06
CA GLY A 12 -11.16 -10.08 2.94
C GLY A 12 -11.80 -9.60 1.63
N VAL A 13 -12.23 -8.34 1.61
CA VAL A 13 -12.69 -7.64 0.39
C VAL A 13 -11.58 -6.70 -0.09
N PRO A 14 -10.87 -7.01 -1.19
CA PRO A 14 -9.75 -6.19 -1.62
C PRO A 14 -10.22 -4.90 -2.31
N LEU A 15 -9.91 -3.75 -1.70
CA LEU A 15 -10.03 -2.44 -2.33
C LEU A 15 -8.75 -2.08 -3.12
N ASN A 16 -8.39 -2.91 -4.09
CA ASN A 16 -7.15 -2.74 -4.88
C ASN A 16 -7.31 -1.64 -5.94
N PRO A 17 -6.64 -0.49 -5.82
CA PRO A 17 -6.83 0.64 -6.74
C PRO A 17 -6.55 0.29 -8.21
N PHE A 18 -5.54 -0.56 -8.46
CA PHE A 18 -5.17 -0.98 -9.82
C PHE A 18 -6.23 -1.85 -10.50
N MET A 19 -7.13 -2.46 -9.72
CA MET A 19 -8.25 -3.26 -10.24
C MET A 19 -9.56 -2.47 -10.24
N ILE A 20 -9.67 -1.40 -9.45
CA ILE A 20 -10.89 -0.59 -9.32
C ILE A 20 -10.91 0.56 -10.33
N PHE A 21 -9.78 1.24 -10.51
CA PHE A 21 -9.68 2.44 -11.35
C PHE A 21 -8.83 2.24 -12.59
N ASP A 22 -8.36 1.03 -12.88
CA ASP A 22 -7.24 0.81 -13.80
C ASP A 22 -6.01 1.68 -13.43
N CYS A 23 -4.88 1.50 -14.10
CA CYS A 23 -3.68 2.29 -13.80
C CYS A 23 -3.94 3.77 -14.13
N PHE A 24 -3.97 4.62 -13.10
CA PHE A 24 -4.25 6.06 -13.20
C PHE A 24 -5.50 6.41 -14.03
N LEU A 25 -6.52 5.52 -14.03
CA LEU A 25 -7.72 5.60 -14.87
C LEU A 25 -7.39 6.00 -16.31
N LEU A 26 -6.39 5.31 -16.86
CA LEU A 26 -5.96 5.39 -18.26
C LEU A 26 -5.59 6.80 -18.71
N ASP A 27 -5.12 7.65 -17.78
CA ASP A 27 -4.79 9.05 -18.01
C ASP A 27 -5.95 9.89 -18.60
N SER A 28 -7.19 9.42 -18.44
CA SER A 28 -8.40 10.11 -18.91
C SER A 28 -8.79 11.31 -18.05
N VAL A 29 -8.23 11.40 -16.84
CA VAL A 29 -8.43 12.48 -15.87
C VAL A 29 -7.11 12.84 -15.20
N ASN A 30 -7.07 13.97 -14.49
CA ASN A 30 -5.88 14.37 -13.74
C ASN A 30 -5.52 13.30 -12.69
N ARG A 31 -4.24 12.90 -12.66
CA ARG A 31 -3.71 11.88 -11.75
C ARG A 31 -3.91 12.21 -10.27
N ASP A 32 -3.96 13.49 -9.91
CA ASP A 32 -4.22 13.90 -8.52
C ASP A 32 -5.64 13.54 -8.07
N LEU A 33 -6.62 13.63 -8.97
CA LEU A 33 -7.98 13.16 -8.68
C LEU A 33 -8.02 11.64 -8.47
N VAL A 34 -7.23 10.89 -9.24
CA VAL A 34 -7.12 9.43 -9.05
C VAL A 34 -6.45 9.10 -7.72
N ARG A 35 -5.38 9.82 -7.35
CA ARG A 35 -4.72 9.67 -6.04
C ARG A 35 -5.65 10.00 -4.88
N GLU A 36 -6.47 11.05 -5.01
CA GLU A 36 -7.51 11.36 -4.02
C GLU A 36 -8.57 10.26 -3.92
N GLY A 37 -8.95 9.65 -5.06
CA GLY A 37 -9.77 8.45 -5.12
C GLY A 37 -9.17 7.28 -4.33
N ASN A 38 -7.88 7.00 -4.52
CA ASN A 38 -7.16 5.96 -3.77
C ASN A 38 -7.11 6.27 -2.27
N ASN A 39 -6.77 7.51 -1.90
CA ASN A 39 -6.78 7.97 -0.51
C ASN A 39 -8.17 7.79 0.14
N ASN A 40 -9.24 7.98 -0.63
CA ASN A 40 -10.61 7.76 -0.18
C ASN A 40 -10.94 6.28 0.07
N LEU A 41 -10.34 5.35 -0.68
CA LEU A 41 -10.40 3.91 -0.38
C LEU A 41 -9.67 3.59 0.92
N VAL A 42 -8.45 4.10 1.10
CA VAL A 42 -7.66 3.96 2.34
C VAL A 42 -8.46 4.45 3.54
N LYS A 43 -9.12 5.61 3.44
CA LYS A 43 -9.96 6.18 4.52
C LYS A 43 -11.21 5.34 4.82
N ARG A 44 -11.73 4.56 3.87
CA ARG A 44 -12.93 3.72 4.04
C ARG A 44 -12.63 2.28 4.46
N ALA A 45 -11.46 1.75 4.10
CA ALA A 45 -11.09 0.36 4.40
C ALA A 45 -10.98 0.09 5.92
N ASP A 46 -11.32 -1.10 6.38
CA ASP A 46 -11.16 -1.47 7.80
C ASP A 46 -9.68 -1.68 8.18
N GLU A 47 -8.90 -2.25 7.25
CA GLU A 47 -7.48 -2.54 7.41
C GLU A 47 -6.69 -2.12 6.15
N ILE A 48 -5.38 -1.85 6.31
CA ILE A 48 -4.45 -1.53 5.22
C ILE A 48 -3.46 -2.67 5.06
N TRP A 49 -3.37 -3.24 3.84
CA TRP A 49 -2.50 -4.37 3.54
C TRP A 49 -1.45 -3.93 2.51
N VAL A 50 -0.18 -3.93 2.92
CA VAL A 50 0.97 -3.46 2.14
C VAL A 50 1.73 -4.65 1.60
N PHE A 51 1.93 -4.69 0.28
CA PHE A 51 2.60 -5.81 -0.39
C PHE A 51 3.84 -5.34 -1.13
N GLY A 52 4.99 -5.96 -0.82
CA GLY A 52 6.27 -5.66 -1.46
C GLY A 52 6.93 -4.38 -0.91
N PRO A 53 7.95 -3.86 -1.64
CA PRO A 53 8.66 -2.66 -1.22
C PRO A 53 7.75 -1.43 -1.14
N VAL A 54 7.98 -0.58 -0.14
CA VAL A 54 7.22 0.66 0.06
C VAL A 54 7.76 1.75 -0.85
N SER A 55 6.91 2.21 -1.77
CA SER A 55 7.11 3.40 -2.61
C SER A 55 6.65 4.68 -1.91
N ASN A 56 6.95 5.83 -2.51
CA ASN A 56 6.50 7.13 -2.01
C ASN A 56 4.97 7.23 -1.90
N GLY A 57 4.25 6.69 -2.88
CA GLY A 57 2.78 6.68 -2.88
C GLY A 57 2.21 5.78 -1.78
N VAL A 58 2.76 4.57 -1.64
CA VAL A 58 2.36 3.61 -0.61
C VAL A 58 2.65 4.17 0.79
N LEU A 59 3.77 4.84 0.99
CA LEU A 59 4.09 5.50 2.25
C LEU A 59 3.07 6.58 2.63
N ALA A 60 2.58 7.36 1.66
CA ALA A 60 1.53 8.34 1.92
C ALA A 60 0.22 7.68 2.38
N GLU A 61 -0.16 6.57 1.74
CA GLU A 61 -1.35 5.77 2.10
C GLU A 61 -1.20 5.14 3.50
N ILE A 62 -0.02 4.61 3.83
CA ILE A 62 0.30 4.09 5.17
C ILE A 62 0.13 5.18 6.22
N LYS A 63 0.64 6.39 5.99
CA LYS A 63 0.50 7.52 6.92
C LYS A 63 -0.96 7.92 7.14
N ILE A 64 -1.77 7.92 6.07
CA ILE A 64 -3.22 8.14 6.20
C ILE A 64 -3.85 7.06 7.07
N GLY A 65 -3.57 5.78 6.79
CA GLY A 65 -4.08 4.66 7.59
C GLY A 65 -3.68 4.73 9.07
N ALA A 66 -2.40 5.00 9.34
CA ALA A 66 -1.84 5.12 10.68
C ALA A 66 -2.48 6.28 11.46
N SER A 67 -2.66 7.44 10.82
CA SER A 67 -3.34 8.59 11.43
C SER A 67 -4.79 8.28 11.86
N LEU A 68 -5.43 7.33 11.17
CA LEU A 68 -6.79 6.85 11.44
C LEU A 68 -6.79 5.63 12.37
N LYS A 69 -5.65 5.25 12.94
CA LYS A 69 -5.45 4.09 13.83
C LYS A 69 -5.92 2.77 13.22
N LYS A 70 -5.81 2.64 11.89
CA LYS A 70 -6.17 1.40 11.19
C LYS A 70 -5.11 0.34 11.43
N LEU A 71 -5.54 -0.92 11.38
CA LEU A 71 -4.60 -2.03 11.39
C LEU A 71 -3.84 -2.05 10.06
N ILE A 72 -2.51 -2.04 10.13
CA ILE A 72 -1.63 -2.12 8.96
C ILE A 72 -0.90 -3.45 8.98
N ARG A 73 -0.99 -4.21 7.89
CA ARG A 73 -0.35 -5.51 7.72
C ARG A 73 0.63 -5.45 6.55
N TYR A 74 1.79 -6.07 6.72
CA TYR A 74 2.86 -6.07 5.74
C TYR A 74 3.09 -7.47 5.21
N PHE A 75 3.36 -7.56 3.91
CA PHE A 75 3.58 -8.81 3.22
C PHE A 75 4.74 -8.66 2.23
N LYS A 76 5.60 -9.68 2.16
CA LYS A 76 6.57 -9.82 1.06
C LYS A 76 5.95 -10.63 -0.08
N ILE A 77 6.32 -10.26 -1.31
CA ILE A 77 6.01 -11.03 -2.52
C ILE A 77 7.32 -11.62 -3.03
N GLU A 78 7.45 -12.95 -3.01
CA GLU A 78 8.60 -13.66 -3.56
C GLU A 78 8.45 -13.85 -5.08
N LYS A 79 9.55 -14.18 -5.79
CA LYS A 79 9.56 -14.37 -7.27
C LYS A 79 8.52 -15.38 -7.76
N SER A 80 8.11 -16.34 -6.93
CA SER A 80 7.08 -17.34 -7.19
C SER A 80 5.64 -16.82 -7.03
N ASN A 81 5.44 -15.51 -6.81
CA ASN A 81 4.19 -14.90 -6.34
C ASN A 81 3.70 -15.41 -4.98
N LYS A 82 4.58 -16.09 -4.22
CA LYS A 82 4.28 -16.49 -2.85
C LYS A 82 4.23 -15.24 -1.98
N ILE A 83 3.09 -15.06 -1.31
CA ILE A 83 2.84 -13.97 -0.37
C ILE A 83 3.02 -14.51 1.04
N THR A 84 3.80 -13.81 1.86
CA THR A 84 4.00 -14.17 3.26
C THR A 84 3.93 -12.93 4.16
N PRO A 85 3.26 -13.00 5.32
CA PRO A 85 3.27 -11.91 6.29
C PRO A 85 4.69 -11.64 6.79
N ILE A 86 4.99 -10.36 7.03
CA ILE A 86 6.27 -9.91 7.60
C ILE A 86 6.01 -8.87 8.70
N SER A 87 6.99 -8.67 9.57
CA SER A 87 6.97 -7.55 10.51
C SER A 87 7.29 -6.23 9.82
N VAL A 88 6.93 -5.10 10.44
CA VAL A 88 7.25 -3.77 9.91
C VAL A 88 8.76 -3.52 9.83
N GLN A 89 9.55 -4.19 10.67
CA GLN A 89 11.01 -4.11 10.68
C GLN A 89 11.65 -4.76 9.45
N GLU A 90 10.95 -5.69 8.81
CA GLU A 90 11.41 -6.39 7.60
C GLU A 90 10.98 -5.69 6.31
N VAL A 91 10.23 -4.59 6.41
CA VAL A 91 9.69 -3.90 5.24
C VAL A 91 10.82 -3.21 4.48
N GLU A 92 10.98 -3.61 3.22
CA GLU A 92 11.86 -2.94 2.29
C GLU A 92 11.20 -1.64 1.80
N MET A 93 12.00 -0.59 1.64
CA MET A 93 11.59 0.65 0.99
C MET A 93 12.24 0.73 -0.40
N GLU A 94 11.61 1.40 -1.36
CA GLU A 94 12.27 1.76 -2.62
C GLU A 94 13.40 2.78 -2.36
N ASP A 95 14.40 2.85 -3.24
CA ASP A 95 15.62 3.65 -3.01
C ASP A 95 15.34 5.13 -2.76
N GLU A 96 14.38 5.70 -3.48
CA GLU A 96 13.92 7.08 -3.31
C GLU A 96 13.39 7.31 -1.88
N VAL A 97 12.61 6.37 -1.36
CA VAL A 97 12.05 6.41 -0.01
C VAL A 97 13.13 6.15 1.04
N ARG A 98 14.05 5.21 0.79
CA ARG A 98 15.21 4.96 1.67
C ARG A 98 16.05 6.21 1.86
N SER A 99 16.28 6.96 0.79
CA SER A 99 17.04 8.21 0.85
C SER A 99 16.34 9.26 1.73
N LEU A 100 15.01 9.37 1.63
CA LEU A 100 14.20 10.25 2.47
C LEU A 100 14.20 9.81 3.92
N ASN A 101 14.02 8.53 4.20
CA ASN A 101 14.01 7.99 5.57
C ASN A 101 15.38 8.17 6.25
N ARG A 102 16.48 7.97 5.52
CA ARG A 102 17.84 8.23 6.05
C ARG A 102 18.03 9.70 6.46
N ASN A 103 17.46 10.62 5.69
CA ASN A 103 17.55 12.06 5.96
C ASN A 103 16.51 12.53 6.99
N TYR A 104 15.40 11.79 7.15
CA TYR A 104 14.26 12.12 7.99
C TYR A 104 13.76 10.85 8.71
N PRO A 105 14.42 10.45 9.82
CA PRO A 105 14.19 9.16 10.49
C PRO A 105 12.79 8.99 11.09
N TRP A 106 12.03 10.08 11.19
CA TRP A 106 10.63 10.07 11.62
C TRP A 106 9.65 9.60 10.54
N ILE A 107 10.13 9.26 9.34
CA ILE A 107 9.35 8.52 8.34
C ILE A 107 9.25 7.06 8.82
N ASN A 108 8.56 6.88 9.94
CA ASN A 108 8.26 5.56 10.49
C ASN A 108 7.07 4.96 9.74
N LEU A 109 7.17 3.65 9.49
CA LEU A 109 6.06 2.84 9.02
C LEU A 109 5.12 2.42 10.17
N GLY A 110 5.43 2.81 11.41
CA GLY A 110 4.64 2.55 12.62
C GLY A 110 3.90 3.79 13.09
#